data_AF-A0A975GFK8-F1
#
_entry.id   AF-A0A975GFK8-F1
#
_cell.length_a   1.000
_cell.length_b   1.000
_cell.length_c   1.000
_cell.angle_alpha   90.00
_cell.angle_beta   90.00
_cell.angle_gamma   90.00
#
_symmetry.space_group_name_H-M   'P 1'
#
loop_
_entity.id
_entity.type
_entity.pdbx_description
1 polymer ?
#
loop_
_entity_poly.entity_id
_entity_poly.type
_entity_poly.pdbx_seq_one_letter_code
_entity_poly.pdbx_strand_id
1 'polypeptide(L)' 'MRCNRNKGPNVGSFDPETGKLVPFYNPRKQNWDEHFKIKDAIIIPLTPEARVTVMIFRLNNEDRITERKCMKEAGLL' A
#
# COMPACT_ATOMS: atom_id res chain seq x y z
N MET A 1 -0.13 4.00 17.62
CA MET A 1 -1.39 3.24 17.53
C MET A 1 -2.38 3.93 16.57
N ARG A 2 -2.14 3.89 15.25
CA ARG A 2 -3.05 4.49 14.23
C ARG A 2 -3.07 3.67 12.94
N CYS A 3 -3.24 2.36 13.04
CA CYS A 3 -3.55 1.55 11.86
C CYS A 3 -5.07 1.63 11.59
N ASN A 4 -5.47 1.69 10.31
CA ASN A 4 -6.86 1.81 9.79
C ASN A 4 -7.60 3.17 9.88
N ARG A 5 -7.03 4.25 10.43
CA ARG A 5 -7.74 5.54 10.50
C ARG A 5 -8.17 6.08 9.13
N ASN A 6 -7.34 5.87 8.11
CA ASN A 6 -7.59 6.42 6.79
C ASN A 6 -8.53 5.55 5.92
N LYS A 7 -8.69 4.27 6.28
CA LYS A 7 -9.64 3.36 5.62
C LYS A 7 -11.08 3.66 6.08
N GLY A 8 -11.28 3.88 7.38
CA GLY A 8 -12.61 3.93 7.97
C GLY A 8 -13.38 2.61 7.76
N PRO A 9 -14.72 2.63 7.60
CA PRO A 9 -15.51 1.44 7.32
C PRO A 9 -15.35 0.92 5.88
N ASN A 10 -14.66 1.65 5.00
CA ASN A 10 -14.63 1.36 3.57
C ASN A 10 -13.89 0.05 3.28
N VAL A 11 -14.37 -0.71 2.28
CA VAL A 11 -13.74 -1.95 1.79
C VAL A 11 -13.07 -1.77 0.42
N GLY A 12 -13.15 -0.55 -0.14
CA GLY A 12 -12.58 -0.17 -1.42
C GLY A 12 -12.63 1.34 -1.62
N SER A 13 -12.15 1.80 -2.78
CA SER A 13 -12.21 3.21 -3.20
C SER A 13 -12.20 3.30 -4.73
N PHE A 14 -12.39 4.50 -5.26
CA PHE A 14 -12.25 4.74 -6.69
C PHE A 14 -10.76 4.76 -7.07
N ASP A 15 -10.39 3.93 -8.04
CA ASP A 15 -9.04 3.92 -8.60
C ASP A 15 -8.77 5.23 -9.36
N PRO A 16 -7.74 6.00 -9.00
CA PRO A 16 -7.48 7.30 -9.61
C PRO A 16 -7.17 7.22 -11.12
N GLU A 17 -6.69 6.09 -11.61
CA GLU A 17 -6.37 5.93 -13.04
C GLU A 17 -7.59 5.57 -13.89
N THR A 18 -8.49 4.74 -13.37
CA THR A 18 -9.61 4.19 -14.15
C THR A 18 -10.97 4.77 -13.77
N GLY A 19 -11.07 5.46 -12.64
CA GLY A 19 -12.32 5.97 -12.08
C GLY A 19 -13.29 4.89 -11.60
N LYS A 20 -12.89 3.61 -11.59
CA LYS A 20 -13.74 2.49 -11.17
C LYS A 20 -13.65 2.27 -9.67
N LEU A 21 -14.77 1.91 -9.05
CA LEU A 21 -14.79 1.45 -7.67
C LEU A 21 -14.13 0.07 -7.60
N VAL A 22 -13.03 -0.05 -6.86
CA VAL A 22 -12.27 -1.28 -6.68
C VAL A 22 -12.07 -1.59 -5.20
N PRO A 23 -12.03 -2.87 -4.80
CA PRO A 23 -11.77 -3.24 -3.41
C PRO A 23 -10.33 -2.92 -3.00
N PHE A 24 -10.09 -2.82 -1.69
CA PHE A 24 -8.73 -2.81 -1.16
C PHE A 24 -8.09 -4.19 -1.28
N TYR A 25 -6.76 -4.22 -1.32
CA TYR A 25 -5.98 -5.45 -1.29
C TYR A 25 -6.31 -6.27 -0.04
N ASN A 26 -6.51 -7.57 -0.25
CA ASN A 26 -6.83 -8.55 0.77
C ASN A 26 -5.68 -9.56 0.92
N PRO A 27 -4.79 -9.39 1.92
CA PRO A 27 -3.64 -10.27 2.12
C PRO A 27 -4.00 -11.72 2.46
N ARG A 28 -5.28 -12.01 2.79
CA ARG A 28 -5.72 -13.39 3.05
C ARG A 28 -6.16 -14.13 1.79
N LYS A 29 -6.33 -13.42 0.67
CA LYS A 29 -6.87 -13.97 -0.59
C LYS A 29 -6.02 -13.65 -1.81
N GLN A 30 -5.17 -12.63 -1.73
CA GLN A 30 -4.37 -12.12 -2.85
C GLN A 30 -2.89 -12.26 -2.53
N ASN A 31 -2.09 -12.56 -3.56
CA ASN A 31 -0.65 -12.70 -3.46
C ASN A 31 0.02 -11.32 -3.46
N TRP A 32 0.98 -11.08 -2.56
CA TRP A 32 1.62 -9.77 -2.45
C TRP A 32 2.39 -9.40 -3.73
N ASP A 33 3.17 -10.34 -4.28
CA ASP A 33 4.09 -10.08 -5.40
C ASP A 33 3.37 -9.83 -6.75
N GLU A 34 2.10 -10.26 -6.87
CA GLU A 34 1.26 -9.94 -8.02
C GLU A 34 0.74 -8.50 -7.97
N HIS A 35 0.60 -7.95 -6.77
CA HIS A 35 -0.04 -6.66 -6.51
C HIS A 35 0.95 -5.54 -6.23
N PHE A 36 2.12 -5.86 -5.68
CA PHE A 36 3.09 -4.87 -5.21
C PHE A 36 4.51 -5.26 -5.57
N LYS A 37 5.33 -4.23 -5.78
CA LYS A 37 6.79 -4.35 -5.84
C LYS A 37 7.42 -3.35 -4.90
N ILE A 38 8.52 -3.70 -4.24
CA ILE A 38 9.30 -2.74 -3.46
C ILE A 38 10.51 -2.29 -4.27
N LYS A 39 10.70 -0.98 -4.41
CA LYS A 39 11.90 -0.37 -5.00
C LYS A 39 12.32 0.81 -4.14
N ASP A 40 13.57 0.81 -3.68
CA ASP A 40 14.15 1.92 -2.90
C ASP A 40 13.28 2.37 -1.72
N ALA A 41 12.74 1.40 -0.96
CA ALA A 41 11.83 1.60 0.18
C ALA A 41 10.41 2.14 -0.16
N ILE A 42 10.09 2.27 -1.45
CA ILE A 42 8.78 2.67 -1.96
C ILE A 42 8.01 1.41 -2.40
N ILE A 43 6.75 1.32 -1.98
CA ILE A 43 5.82 0.29 -2.45
C ILE A 43 5.20 0.78 -3.76
N ILE A 44 5.52 0.11 -4.86
CA ILE A 44 4.97 0.34 -6.19
C ILE A 44 3.72 -0.55 -6.34
N PRO A 45 2.51 0.04 -6.47
CA PRO A 45 1.31 -0.73 -6.76
C PRO A 45 1.26 -1.12 -8.25
N LEU A 46 0.94 -2.39 -8.53
CA LEU A 46 0.88 -2.94 -9.89
C LEU A 46 -0.55 -3.13 -10.41
N THR A 47 -1.55 -3.17 -9.51
CA THR A 47 -2.98 -3.35 -9.86
C THR A 47 -3.85 -2.22 -9.32
N PRO A 48 -5.11 -2.06 -9.78
CA PRO A 48 -6.05 -1.09 -9.24
C PRO A 48 -6.25 -1.22 -7.72
N GLU A 49 -6.42 -2.44 -7.20
CA GLU A 49 -6.58 -2.72 -5.77
C GLU A 49 -5.35 -2.26 -4.99
N ALA A 50 -4.16 -2.51 -5.54
CA ALA A 50 -2.90 -2.09 -4.95
C ALA A 50 -2.80 -0.56 -4.92
N ARG A 51 -3.18 0.13 -6.00
CA ARG A 51 -3.16 1.61 -6.08
C ARG A 51 -4.05 2.24 -5.03
N VAL A 52 -5.31 1.83 -4.97
CA VAL A 52 -6.23 2.37 -3.96
C VAL A 52 -5.77 2.04 -2.54
N THR A 53 -5.14 0.89 -2.33
CA THR A 53 -4.61 0.50 -1.02
C THR A 53 -3.43 1.39 -0.62
N VAL A 54 -2.42 1.55 -1.48
CA VAL A 54 -1.26 2.42 -1.22
C VAL A 54 -1.69 3.86 -0.96
N MET A 55 -2.62 4.37 -1.76
CA MET A 55 -3.15 5.73 -1.66
C MET A 55 -3.92 5.95 -0.36
N ILE A 56 -4.95 5.15 -0.09
CA ILE A 56 -5.84 5.33 1.07
C ILE A 56 -5.10 5.06 2.37
N PHE A 57 -4.28 4.00 2.42
CA PHE A 57 -3.55 3.63 3.64
C PHE A 57 -2.27 4.45 3.81
N ARG A 58 -1.91 5.29 2.82
CA ARG A 58 -0.71 6.11 2.79
C ARG A 58 0.55 5.29 3.07
N LEU A 59 0.68 4.14 2.41
CA LEU A 59 1.77 3.20 2.65
C LEU A 59 3.15 3.79 2.32
N ASN A 60 3.19 4.86 1.52
CA ASN A 60 4.40 5.58 1.16
C ASN A 60 4.44 7.01 1.74
N ASN A 61 3.86 7.26 2.92
CA ASN A 61 4.15 8.53 3.61
C ASN A 61 5.66 8.60 3.96
N GLU A 62 6.17 9.82 4.14
CA GLU A 62 7.60 10.07 4.39
C GLU A 62 8.14 9.30 5.60
N ASP A 63 7.39 9.24 6.70
CA ASP A 63 7.79 8.48 7.90
C ASP A 63 7.97 6.99 7.59
N ARG A 64 7.06 6.40 6.82
CA ARG A 64 7.10 4.98 6.42
C ARG A 64 8.23 4.67 5.46
N ILE A 65 8.52 5.59 4.54
CA ILE A 65 9.66 5.46 3.63
C ILE A 65 10.96 5.52 4.44
N THR A 66 11.06 6.46 5.37
CA THR A 66 12.23 6.63 6.24
C THR A 66 12.45 5.40 7.12
N GLU A 67 11.38 4.89 7.76
CA GLU A 67 11.40 3.65 8.54
C GLU A 67 11.96 2.48 7.72
N ARG A 68 11.45 2.26 6.50
CA ARG A 68 11.94 1.19 5.60
C ARG A 68 13.39 1.38 5.15
N LYS A 69 13.83 2.63 4.91
CA LYS A 69 15.24 2.93 4.59
C LYS A 69 16.14 2.55 5.75
N CYS A 70 15.81 2.97 6.97
CA CYS A 70 16.57 2.61 8.16
C CYS A 70 16.61 1.09 8.39
N MET A 71 15.49 0.39 8.16
CA MET A 71 15.46 -1.08 8.27
C MET A 71 16.38 -1.77 7.25
N LYS A 72 16.41 -1.27 6.01
CA LYS A 72 17.31 -1.76 4.96
C LYS A 72 18.78 -1.53 5.32
N GLU A 73 19.11 -0.34 5.85
CA GLU A 73 20.48 -0.03 6.34
C GLU A 73 20.89 -0.91 7.53
N ALA A 74 19.93 -1.27 8.39
CA ALA A 74 20.14 -2.20 9.50
C ALA A 74 20.20 -3.68 9.08
N GLY A 75 20.02 -4.01 7.79
CA GLY A 75 20.04 -5.38 7.26
C GLY A 75 18.81 -6.22 7.63
N LEU A 76 17.69 -5.59 7.99
CA LEU A 76 16.44 -6.26 8.36
C LEU A 76 15.45 -6.37 7.18
N LEU A 77 15.86 -5.91 5.99
CA LEU A 77 15.09 -5.85 4.74
C LEU A 77 16.05 -5.91 3.54
#